data_AF-A0A5S9PX75-F1
#
_entry.id   AF-A0A5S9PX75-F1
#
_cell.length_a   1.000
_cell.length_b   1.000
_cell.length_c   1.000
_cell.angle_alpha   90.00
_cell.angle_beta   90.00
_cell.angle_gamma   90.00
#
_symmetry.space_group_name_H-M   'P 1'
#
loop_
_entity.id
_entity.type
_entity.pdbx_description
1 polymer ?
#
loop_
_entity_poly.entity_id
_entity_poly.type
_entity_poly.pdbx_seq_one_letter_code
_entity_poly.pdbx_strand_id
1 'polypeptide(L)'
;MMNKQRWRFVLAGPVVFIAAIAVMSGAAVWMPSGVAGVNNIVLPLALFPAIWAVLFFYVCLTENLKRAGLITGLLLIANVVLVVVDVMIQRGIV
;
A
#
# COMPACT_ATOMS: atom_id res chain seq x y z
N MET A 1 -1.93 16.81 23.03
CA MET A 1 -2.72 16.65 21.78
C MET A 1 -1.82 17.00 20.60
N MET A 2 -1.48 16.03 19.74
CA MET A 2 -0.55 16.24 18.63
C MET A 2 -1.20 17.15 17.57
N ASN A 3 -0.48 18.19 17.12
CA ASN A 3 -1.04 19.23 16.25
C ASN A 3 -1.54 18.63 14.92
N LYS A 4 -2.71 19.03 14.42
CA LYS A 4 -3.37 18.46 13.22
C LYS A 4 -2.45 18.44 11.99
N GLN A 5 -1.57 19.45 11.90
CA GLN A 5 -0.53 19.58 10.88
C GLN A 5 0.56 18.49 10.96
N ARG A 6 1.00 18.11 12.17
CA ARG A 6 2.01 17.04 12.36
C ARG A 6 1.44 15.70 11.95
N TRP A 7 0.19 15.43 12.30
CA TRP A 7 -0.50 14.22 11.86
C TRP A 7 -0.59 14.15 10.33
N ARG A 8 -0.92 15.25 9.65
CA ARG A 8 -0.91 15.30 8.17
C ARG A 8 0.45 14.90 7.60
N PHE A 9 1.53 15.44 8.15
CA PHE A 9 2.87 15.17 7.64
C PHE A 9 3.27 13.70 7.76
N VAL A 10 3.00 13.08 8.92
CA VAL A 10 3.26 11.65 9.14
C VAL A 10 2.38 10.78 8.25
N LEU A 11 1.10 11.13 8.12
CA LEU A 11 0.15 10.33 7.38
C LEU A 11 0.40 10.42 5.86
N ALA A 12 0.60 11.63 5.33
CA ALA A 12 0.86 11.86 3.91
C ALA A 12 2.24 11.35 3.48
N GLY A 13 3.26 11.46 4.34
CA GLY A 13 4.62 11.00 4.02
C GLY A 13 4.79 9.50 4.26
N PRO A 14 5.39 9.11 5.40
CA PRO A 14 5.83 7.74 5.64
C PRO A 14 4.70 6.71 5.64
N VAL A 15 3.53 7.02 6.20
CA VAL A 15 2.43 6.03 6.29
C VAL A 15 1.91 5.63 4.91
N VAL A 16 1.62 6.61 4.07
CA VAL A 16 1.18 6.37 2.69
C VAL A 16 2.26 5.68 1.86
N PHE A 17 3.53 6.04 2.05
CA PHE A 17 4.64 5.37 1.38
C PHE A 17 4.71 3.87 1.75
N ILE A 18 4.63 3.55 3.03
CA ILE A 18 4.58 2.14 3.50
C ILE A 18 3.33 1.43 2.96
N ALA A 19 2.17 2.10 2.92
CA ALA A 19 0.96 1.53 2.36
C ALA A 19 1.11 1.20 0.87
N ALA A 20 1.72 2.07 0.09
CA ALA A 20 1.99 1.83 -1.33
C ALA A 20 2.97 0.65 -1.53
N ILE A 21 4.00 0.52 -0.67
CA ILE A 21 4.90 -0.63 -0.67
C ILE A 21 4.10 -1.90 -0.39
N ALA A 22 3.28 -1.91 0.68
CA ALA A 22 2.49 -3.07 1.04
C ALA A 22 1.55 -3.52 -0.08
N VAL A 23 0.87 -2.58 -0.74
CA VAL A 23 0.00 -2.87 -1.89
C VAL A 23 0.78 -3.52 -3.02
N MET A 24 1.97 -3.01 -3.33
CA MET A 24 2.76 -3.53 -4.44
C MET A 24 3.49 -4.84 -4.10
N SER A 25 3.85 -5.07 -2.83
CA SER A 25 4.27 -6.39 -2.35
C SER A 25 3.12 -7.41 -2.45
N GLY A 26 1.89 -7.01 -2.10
CA GLY A 26 0.70 -7.83 -2.25
C GLY A 26 0.32 -8.10 -3.70
N ALA A 27 0.84 -7.31 -4.65
CA ALA A 27 0.61 -7.52 -6.08
C ALA A 27 1.10 -8.86 -6.57
N ALA A 28 2.11 -9.47 -5.92
CA ALA A 28 2.54 -10.83 -6.24
C ALA A 28 1.40 -11.87 -6.18
N VAL A 29 0.36 -11.61 -5.36
CA VAL A 29 -0.75 -12.55 -5.15
C VAL A 29 -1.84 -12.41 -6.21
N TRP A 30 -2.18 -11.17 -6.59
CA TRP A 30 -3.32 -10.90 -7.49
C TRP A 30 -2.91 -10.57 -8.93
N MET A 31 -1.63 -10.35 -9.20
CA MET A 31 -1.13 -10.01 -10.52
C MET A 31 -0.85 -11.28 -11.33
N PRO A 32 -1.41 -11.41 -12.53
CA PRO A 32 -1.19 -12.60 -13.35
C PRO A 32 0.26 -12.69 -13.83
N SER A 33 0.79 -13.90 -13.86
CA SER A 33 2.12 -14.20 -14.42
C SER A 33 2.16 -13.79 -15.90
N GLY A 34 3.26 -13.14 -16.32
CA GLY A 34 3.44 -12.76 -17.73
C GLY A 34 3.61 -13.97 -18.65
N VAL A 35 3.29 -13.80 -19.94
CA VAL A 35 3.35 -14.84 -20.99
C VAL A 35 4.71 -15.52 -21.17
N ALA A 36 5.78 -14.95 -20.62
CA ALA A 36 7.15 -15.47 -20.69
C ALA A 36 7.67 -16.04 -19.35
N GLY A 37 6.83 -16.17 -18.32
CA GLY A 37 7.27 -16.52 -16.97
C GLY A 37 8.04 -15.40 -16.25
N VAL A 38 8.20 -14.24 -16.88
CA VAL A 38 8.76 -13.02 -16.29
C VAL A 38 7.61 -12.12 -15.83
N ASN A 39 7.65 -11.71 -14.57
CA ASN A 39 6.70 -10.74 -14.03
C ASN A 39 6.87 -9.39 -14.74
N ASN A 40 5.76 -8.78 -15.18
CA ASN A 40 5.77 -7.51 -15.90
C ASN A 40 6.32 -6.37 -15.03
N ILE A 41 7.64 -6.14 -15.04
CA ILE A 41 8.34 -5.10 -14.25
C ILE A 41 7.76 -3.70 -14.47
N VAL A 42 7.24 -3.43 -15.67
CA VAL A 42 6.62 -2.15 -16.02
C VAL A 42 5.45 -1.81 -15.09
N LEU A 43 4.68 -2.81 -14.67
CA LEU A 43 3.48 -2.61 -13.85
C LEU A 43 3.84 -2.16 -12.42
N PRO A 44 4.70 -2.84 -11.65
CA PRO A 44 5.15 -2.33 -10.36
C PRO A 44 5.83 -0.96 -10.47
N LEU A 45 6.64 -0.76 -11.52
CA LEU A 45 7.37 0.50 -11.72
C LEU A 45 6.43 1.69 -11.95
N ALA A 46 5.32 1.50 -12.65
CA ALA A 46 4.31 2.53 -12.88
C ALA A 46 3.28 2.64 -11.75
N LEU A 47 2.79 1.50 -11.25
CA LEU A 47 1.74 1.46 -10.23
C LEU A 47 2.22 1.90 -8.86
N PHE A 48 3.46 1.58 -8.47
CA PHE A 48 4.00 2.01 -7.19
C PHE A 48 3.95 3.54 -6.99
N PRO A 49 4.56 4.37 -7.87
CA PRO A 49 4.48 5.82 -7.73
C PRO A 49 3.05 6.34 -7.94
N ALA A 50 2.24 5.70 -8.77
CA ALA A 50 0.84 6.10 -8.98
C ALA A 50 -0.01 5.91 -7.71
N ILE A 51 0.06 4.73 -7.07
CA ILE A 51 -0.67 4.44 -5.83
C ILE A 51 -0.20 5.36 -4.71
N TRP A 52 1.12 5.55 -4.59
CA TRP A 52 1.68 6.48 -3.63
C TRP A 52 1.17 7.90 -3.85
N ALA A 53 1.23 8.41 -5.08
CA ALA A 53 0.77 9.76 -5.40
C ALA A 53 -0.73 9.92 -5.11
N VAL A 54 -1.57 8.96 -5.51
CA VAL A 54 -3.01 8.98 -5.24
C VAL A 54 -3.30 9.04 -3.74
N LEU A 55 -2.66 8.19 -2.95
CA LEU A 55 -2.82 8.18 -1.50
C LEU A 55 -2.27 9.46 -0.86
N PHE A 56 -1.15 9.98 -1.36
CA PHE A 56 -0.53 11.21 -0.87
C PHE A 56 -1.47 12.39 -1.09
N PHE A 57 -1.97 12.57 -2.32
CA PHE A 57 -2.93 13.63 -2.65
C PHE A 57 -4.23 13.44 -1.88
N TYR A 58 -4.72 12.22 -1.74
CA TYR A 58 -5.91 11.93 -0.93
C TYR A 58 -5.76 12.42 0.51
N VAL A 59 -4.64 12.11 1.17
CA VAL A 59 -4.39 12.56 2.55
C VAL A 59 -4.16 14.07 2.63
N CYS A 60 -3.53 14.67 1.62
CA CYS A 60 -3.31 16.11 1.56
C CYS A 60 -4.63 16.89 1.37
N LEU A 61 -5.52 16.42 0.49
CA LEU A 61 -6.77 17.12 0.17
C LEU A 61 -7.92 16.82 1.14
N THR A 62 -7.82 15.75 1.95
CA THR A 62 -8.91 15.38 2.86
C THR A 62 -9.13 16.40 3.99
N GLU A 63 -10.38 16.72 4.29
CA GLU A 63 -10.76 17.55 5.44
C GLU A 63 -10.75 16.74 6.75
N ASN A 64 -11.03 15.43 6.65
CA ASN A 64 -11.16 14.53 7.78
C ASN A 64 -9.99 13.53 7.86
N LEU A 65 -8.94 13.95 8.58
CA LEU A 65 -7.74 13.15 8.80
C LEU A 65 -7.99 11.79 9.44
N LYS A 66 -9.00 11.67 10.31
CA LYS A 66 -9.31 10.39 10.97
C LYS A 66 -9.78 9.37 9.95
N ARG A 67 -10.67 9.78 9.04
CA ARG A 67 -11.17 8.92 7.95
C ARG A 67 -10.04 8.53 7.01
N ALA A 68 -9.18 9.47 6.64
CA ALA A 68 -8.05 9.18 5.77
C ALA A 68 -7.03 8.22 6.41
N GLY A 69 -6.75 8.39 7.71
CA GLY A 69 -5.95 7.45 8.49
C GLY A 69 -6.56 6.06 8.55
N LEU A 70 -7.88 5.97 8.77
CA LEU A 70 -8.58 4.69 8.80
C LEU A 70 -8.53 3.97 7.45
N ILE A 71 -8.80 4.66 6.35
CA ILE A 71 -8.77 4.07 5.00
C ILE A 71 -7.36 3.62 4.63
N THR A 72 -6.35 4.47 4.85
CA THR A 72 -4.95 4.14 4.55
C THR A 72 -4.47 2.99 5.42
N GLY A 73 -4.85 2.98 6.70
CA GLY A 73 -4.53 1.90 7.64
C GLY A 73 -5.16 0.57 7.26
N LEU A 74 -6.45 0.57 6.91
CA LEU A 74 -7.16 -0.63 6.44
C LEU A 74 -6.53 -1.18 5.15
N LEU A 75 -6.19 -0.31 4.21
CA LEU A 75 -5.51 -0.70 2.97
C LEU A 75 -4.16 -1.35 3.25
N LEU A 76 -3.37 -0.76 4.14
CA LEU A 76 -2.07 -1.31 4.56
C LEU A 76 -2.24 -2.67 5.22
N ILE A 77 -3.15 -2.80 6.20
CA ILE A 77 -3.37 -4.06 6.93
C ILE A 77 -3.83 -5.15 5.96
N ALA A 78 -4.80 -4.86 5.09
CA ALA A 78 -5.31 -5.82 4.13
C ALA A 78 -4.19 -6.38 3.23
N ASN A 79 -3.31 -5.52 2.71
CA ASN A 79 -2.23 -5.96 1.84
C ASN A 79 -1.10 -6.66 2.61
N VAL A 80 -0.78 -6.24 3.83
CA VAL A 80 0.17 -6.96 4.69
C VAL A 80 -0.34 -8.36 5.01
N VAL A 81 -1.63 -8.50 5.34
CA VAL A 81 -2.24 -9.82 5.60
C VAL A 81 -2.15 -10.70 4.36
N LEU A 82 -2.46 -10.18 3.17
CA LEU A 82 -2.32 -10.93 1.92
C LEU A 82 -0.90 -11.44 1.70
N VAL A 83 0.11 -10.57 1.87
CA VAL A 83 1.52 -10.96 1.72
C VAL A 83 1.92 -12.01 2.74
N VAL A 84 1.55 -11.83 4.01
CA VAL A 84 1.89 -12.78 5.07
C VAL A 84 1.25 -14.14 4.79
N VAL A 85 -0.03 -14.17 4.40
CA VAL A 85 -0.74 -15.42 4.07
C VAL A 85 -0.07 -16.13 2.90
N ASP A 86 0.23 -15.42 1.81
CA ASP A 86 0.93 -15.99 0.65
C ASP A 86 2.30 -16.58 1.03
N VAL A 87 3.08 -15.84 1.83
CA VAL A 87 4.38 -16.33 2.33
C VAL A 87 4.23 -17.57 3.22
N MET A 88 3.19 -17.64 4.06
CA MET A 88 2.94 -18.81 4.90
C MET A 88 2.54 -20.03 4.06
N ILE A 89 1.71 -19.84 3.03
CA ILE A 89 1.32 -20.89 2.08
C ILE A 89 2.55 -21.42 1.33
N GLN A 90 3.40 -20.52 0.82
CA GLN A 90 4.65 -20.90 0.13
C GLN A 90 5.63 -21.67 1.03
N ARG A 91 5.57 -21.42 2.35
CA ARG A 91 6.41 -22.10 3.36
C ARG A 91 5.76 -23.38 3.92
N GLY A 92 4.54 -23.72 3.53
CA GLY A 92 3.81 -24.90 4.02
C GLY A 92 3.46 -24.85 5.51
N ILE A 93 3.32 -23.64 6.07
CA ILE A 93 3.00 -23.43 7.49
C ILE A 93 1.47 -23.50 7.73
N VAL A 94 0.69 -23.19 6.70
CA VAL A 94 -0.78 -23.21 6.69
C VAL A 94 -1.25 -23.95 5.44
#